data_AF-A0A4Q3WAG9-F1
#
_entry.id   AF-A0A4Q3WAG9-F1
#
_cell.length_a   1.000
_cell.length_b   1.000
_cell.length_c   1.000
_cell.angle_alpha   90.00
_cell.angle_beta   90.00
_cell.angle_gamma   90.00
#
_symmetry.space_group_name_H-M   'P 1'
#
loop_
_entity.id
_entity.type
_entity.pdbx_description
1 polymer ?
#
loop_
_entity_poly.entity_id
_entity_poly.type
_entity_poly.pdbx_seq_one_letter_code
_entity_poly.pdbx_strand_id
1 'polypeptide(L)'
;MSYENRSYLGTENLPPVAPTSDDRTFAVLSHILTVVPGVGILGPLIIYLIKNKESQFVSVHAKESLNFQITILILYCISFILVLL
;
A
#
# COMPACT_ATOMS: atom_id res chain seq x y z
N MET A 1 -5.07 -20.74 -38.13
CA MET A 1 -4.40 -19.53 -38.65
C MET A 1 -4.70 -18.33 -37.73
N SER A 2 -4.07 -18.23 -36.54
CA SER A 2 -4.27 -17.07 -35.64
C SER A 2 -3.12 -16.74 -34.68
N TYR A 3 -1.92 -17.34 -34.83
CA TYR A 3 -0.79 -17.12 -33.90
C TYR A 3 0.13 -15.96 -34.26
N GLU A 4 -0.11 -15.27 -35.39
CA GLU A 4 0.83 -14.30 -35.96
C GLU A 4 0.61 -12.84 -35.51
N ASN A 5 -0.42 -12.57 -34.68
CA ASN A 5 -0.86 -11.20 -34.33
C ASN A 5 -0.69 -10.88 -32.84
N ARG A 6 0.45 -11.22 -32.24
CA ARG A 6 0.85 -10.70 -30.90
C ARG A 6 2.31 -10.25 -30.80
N SER A 7 3.05 -10.33 -31.90
CA SER A 7 4.46 -9.90 -32.02
C SER A 7 4.64 -8.37 -32.05
N TYR A 8 3.57 -7.60 -32.24
CA TYR A 8 3.59 -6.12 -32.27
C TYR A 8 3.38 -5.45 -30.91
N LEU A 9 3.12 -6.20 -29.83
CA LEU A 9 2.80 -5.62 -28.52
C LEU A 9 4.02 -5.29 -27.65
N GLY A 10 5.23 -5.42 -28.21
CA GLY A 10 6.47 -5.38 -27.43
C GLY A 10 6.56 -6.60 -26.51
N THR A 11 7.78 -6.98 -26.12
CA THR A 11 7.95 -7.90 -25.01
C THR A 11 7.39 -7.20 -23.78
N GLU A 12 6.16 -7.54 -23.38
CA GLU A 12 5.59 -7.07 -22.13
C GLU A 12 6.60 -7.41 -21.04
N ASN A 13 7.29 -6.38 -20.53
CA ASN A 13 8.14 -6.50 -19.37
C ASN A 13 7.18 -6.69 -18.19
N LEU A 14 6.67 -7.91 -18.08
CA LEU A 14 5.91 -8.35 -16.93
C LEU A 14 6.79 -8.11 -15.72
N PRO A 15 6.28 -7.50 -14.63
CA PRO A 15 7.03 -7.41 -13.40
C PRO A 15 7.55 -8.82 -13.06
N PRO A 16 8.81 -8.99 -12.63
CA PRO A 16 9.48 -10.28 -12.49
C PRO A 16 8.70 -11.32 -11.67
N VAL A 17 7.78 -10.85 -10.82
CA VAL A 17 6.79 -11.64 -10.10
C VAL A 17 5.47 -10.87 -10.12
N ALA A 18 4.43 -11.45 -10.72
CA ALA A 18 3.08 -10.90 -10.57
C ALA A 18 2.65 -11.04 -9.10
N PRO A 19 2.12 -9.97 -8.46
CA PRO A 19 1.71 -10.04 -7.07
C PRO A 19 0.62 -11.08 -6.88
N THR A 20 0.81 -11.93 -5.87
CA THR A 20 -0.13 -12.99 -5.51
C THR A 20 -1.47 -12.38 -5.05
N SER A 21 -2.54 -13.17 -5.03
CA SER A 21 -3.83 -12.71 -4.49
C SER A 21 -3.71 -12.27 -3.03
N ASP A 22 -2.83 -12.93 -2.28
CA ASP A 22 -2.56 -12.60 -0.88
C ASP A 22 -1.86 -11.25 -0.77
N ASP A 23 -0.86 -10.98 -1.62
CA ASP A 23 -0.18 -9.68 -1.62
C ASP A 23 -1.14 -8.52 -1.84
N ARG A 24 -2.10 -8.68 -2.75
CA ARG A 24 -3.15 -7.66 -2.97
C ARG A 24 -4.03 -7.48 -1.74
N THR A 25 -4.38 -8.60 -1.10
CA THR A 25 -5.19 -8.58 0.13
C THR A 25 -4.46 -7.86 1.25
N PHE A 26 -3.18 -8.14 1.47
CA PHE A 26 -2.35 -7.47 2.47
C PHE A 26 -2.10 -5.99 2.16
N ALA A 27 -1.93 -5.63 0.89
CA ALA A 27 -1.83 -4.24 0.47
C ALA A 27 -3.11 -3.46 0.83
N VAL A 28 -4.29 -3.99 0.49
CA VAL A 28 -5.58 -3.37 0.85
C VAL A 28 -5.78 -3.32 2.36
N LEU A 29 -5.48 -4.42 3.07
CA LEU A 29 -5.53 -4.47 4.54
C LEU A 29 -4.69 -3.35 5.17
N SER A 30 -3.50 -3.07 4.63
CA SER A 30 -2.63 -2.00 5.16
C SER A 30 -3.26 -0.62 5.10
N HIS A 31 -4.15 -0.36 4.13
CA HIS A 31 -4.92 0.87 4.00
C HIS A 31 -6.28 0.84 4.72
N ILE A 32 -6.80 -0.34 5.08
CA ILE A 32 -8.02 -0.44 5.87
C ILE A 32 -7.69 -0.30 7.36
N LEU A 33 -6.58 -0.88 7.81
CA LEU A 33 -6.16 -0.80 9.21
C LEU A 33 -5.82 0.64 9.66
N THR A 34 -5.50 1.53 8.72
CA THR A 34 -5.30 2.96 8.99
C THR A 34 -6.60 3.68 9.38
N VAL A 35 -7.75 3.22 8.86
CA VAL A 35 -9.07 3.79 9.12
C VAL A 35 -9.62 3.34 10.49
N VAL A 36 -9.17 2.19 11.00
CA VAL A 36 -9.64 1.67 12.29
C VAL A 36 -9.13 2.57 13.43
N PRO A 37 -10.02 3.19 14.21
CA PRO A 37 -9.63 4.06 15.31
C PRO A 37 -8.83 3.26 16.35
N GLY A 38 -7.64 3.75 16.72
CA GLY A 38 -6.72 3.11 17.65
C GLY A 38 -5.61 2.25 17.03
N VAL A 39 -5.72 1.86 15.75
CA VAL A 39 -4.72 1.02 15.05
C VAL A 39 -4.01 1.77 13.91
N GLY A 40 -4.37 3.03 13.68
CA GLY A 40 -3.99 3.83 12.52
C GLY A 40 -2.55 3.69 12.02
N ILE A 41 -1.55 3.98 12.86
CA ILE A 41 -0.12 3.90 12.47
C ILE A 41 0.44 2.49 12.66
N LEU A 42 -0.04 1.76 13.67
CA LEU A 42 0.50 0.45 14.04
C LEU A 42 0.13 -0.64 13.03
N GLY A 43 -1.07 -0.58 12.46
CA GLY A 43 -1.56 -1.56 11.49
C GLY A 43 -0.69 -1.70 10.23
N PRO A 44 -0.51 -0.63 9.43
CA PRO A 44 0.40 -0.67 8.27
C PRO A 44 1.85 -0.96 8.68
N LEU A 45 2.30 -0.52 9.87
CA LEU A 45 3.65 -0.82 10.35
C LEU A 45 3.86 -2.31 10.66
N ILE A 46 2.87 -2.98 11.28
CA ILE A 46 2.91 -4.42 11.54
C ILE A 46 2.90 -5.20 10.22
N ILE A 47 2.04 -4.82 9.28
CA ILE A 47 1.98 -5.45 7.95
C ILE A 47 3.30 -5.24 7.20
N TYR A 48 3.88 -4.05 7.27
CA TYR A 48 5.20 -3.77 6.73
C TYR A 48 6.24 -4.70 7.36
N LEU A 49 6.36 -4.79 8.69
CA LEU A 49 7.38 -5.62 9.32
C LEU A 49 7.24 -7.12 9.00
N ILE A 50 6.01 -7.64 8.89
CA ILE A 50 5.76 -9.04 8.56
C ILE A 50 6.03 -9.32 7.08
N LYS A 51 5.51 -8.47 6.18
CA LYS A 51 5.49 -8.74 4.74
C LYS A 51 6.64 -8.09 3.95
N ASN A 52 7.45 -7.23 4.59
CA ASN A 52 8.54 -6.50 3.92
C ASN A 52 9.59 -7.42 3.29
N LYS A 53 9.79 -8.62 3.86
CA LYS A 53 10.72 -9.61 3.28
C LYS A 53 10.07 -10.59 2.31
N GLU A 54 8.74 -10.73 2.32
CA GLU A 54 8.01 -11.66 1.46
C GLU A 54 7.65 -11.04 0.11
N SER A 55 7.17 -9.79 0.09
CA SER A 55 6.68 -9.16 -1.12
C SER A 55 7.01 -7.67 -1.16
N GLN A 56 7.75 -7.25 -2.19
CA GLN A 56 8.05 -5.84 -2.44
C GLN A 56 6.79 -5.03 -2.76
N PHE A 57 5.76 -5.68 -3.32
CA PHE A 57 4.47 -5.03 -3.59
C PHE A 57 3.79 -4.58 -2.30
N VAL A 58 3.68 -5.48 -1.32
CA VAL A 58 3.06 -5.17 -0.03
C VAL A 58 3.89 -4.17 0.76
N SER A 59 5.22 -4.27 0.70
CA SER A 59 6.11 -3.36 1.44
C SER A 59 5.99 -1.91 0.96
N VAL A 60 5.82 -1.69 -0.34
CA VAL A 60 5.60 -0.36 -0.93
C VAL A 60 4.25 0.22 -0.47
N HIS A 61 3.17 -0.55 -0.59
CA HIS A 61 1.83 -0.08 -0.18
C HIS A 61 1.73 0.15 1.32
N ALA A 62 2.34 -0.70 2.14
CA ALA A 62 2.36 -0.50 3.59
C ALA A 62 3.11 0.79 3.98
N LYS A 63 4.21 1.13 3.30
CA LYS A 63 4.92 2.41 3.50
C LYS A 63 4.10 3.61 3.04
N GLU A 64 3.41 3.49 1.92
CA GLU A 64 2.53 4.54 1.40
C GLU A 64 1.37 4.82 2.38
N SER A 65 0.73 3.75 2.87
CA SER A 65 -0.33 3.83 3.89
C SER A 65 0.18 4.51 5.18
N LEU A 66 1.39 4.18 5.62
CA LEU A 66 2.01 4.78 6.80
C LEU A 66 2.24 6.30 6.63
N ASN A 67 2.76 6.71 5.47
CA ASN A 67 2.96 8.13 5.16
C ASN A 67 1.64 8.89 5.12
N PHE A 68 0.59 8.29 4.52
CA PHE A 68 -0.75 8.89 4.49
C PHE A 68 -1.30 9.11 5.90
N GLN A 69 -1.15 8.12 6.79
CA GLN A 69 -1.60 8.24 8.17
C GLN A 69 -0.89 9.37 8.92
N ILE A 70 0.43 9.52 8.70
CA ILE A 70 1.21 10.62 9.29
C ILE A 70 0.73 11.97 8.78
N THR A 71 0.46 12.11 7.48
CA THR A 71 -0.09 13.34 6.90
C THR A 71 -1.44 13.70 7.53
N ILE A 72 -2.35 12.74 7.65
CA ILE A 72 -3.66 12.95 8.29
C ILE A 72 -3.50 13.36 9.76
N LEU A 73 -2.59 12.72 10.50
CA LEU A 73 -2.30 13.07 11.90
C LEU A 73 -1.78 14.51 12.03
N ILE A 74 -0.87 14.93 11.15
CA ILE A 74 -0.36 16.31 11.12
C ILE A 74 -1.51 17.29 10.83
N LEU A 75 -2.35 17.00 9.84
CA LEU A 75 -3.52 17.84 9.53
C LEU A 75 -4.47 17.94 10.72
N TYR A 76 -4.75 16.83 11.42
CA TYR A 76 -5.54 16.85 12.65
C TYR A 76 -4.92 17.73 13.74
N CYS A 77 -3.60 17.65 13.97
CA CYS A 77 -2.91 18.51 14.92
C CYS A 77 -3.03 20.00 14.54
N ILE A 78 -2.83 20.33 13.26
CA ILE A 78 -2.96 21.72 12.76
C ILE A 78 -4.39 22.22 12.95
N SER A 79 -5.40 21.42 12.55
CA SER A 79 -6.81 21.78 12.73
C SER A 79 -7.19 21.92 14.21
N PHE A 80 -6.66 21.06 15.09
CA PHE A 80 -6.88 21.16 16.53
C PHE A 80 -6.32 22.47 17.10
N ILE A 81 -5.11 22.85 16.70
CA ILE A 81 -4.52 24.13 17.08
C ILE A 81 -5.37 25.29 16.56
N LEU A 82 -5.80 25.27 15.30
CA LEU A 82 -6.58 26.34 14.69
C LEU A 82 -7.98 26.50 15.29
N VAL A 83 -8.60 25.42 15.77
CA VAL A 83 -9.93 25.44 16.38
C VAL A 83 -9.88 25.88 17.85
N LEU A 84 -8.80 25.54 18.58
CA LEU A 84 -8.67 25.86 20.00
C LEU A 84 -7.93 27.18 20.30
N LEU A 85 -7.12 27.68 19.37
CA LEU A 85 -6.48 28.98 19.44
C LEU A 85 -7.43 30.07 18.90
#